data_AF-A0A9N9CCU7-F1
#
_entry.id   AF-A0A9N9CCU7-F1
#
_cell.length_a   1.000
_cell.length_b   1.000
_cell.length_c   1.000
_cell.angle_alpha   90.00
_cell.angle_beta   90.00
_cell.angle_gamma   90.00
#
_symmetry.space_group_name_H-M   'P 1'
#
loop_
_entity.id
_entity.type
_entity.pdbx_description
1 polymer ?
#
loop_
_entity_poly.entity_id
_entity_poly.type
_entity_poly.pdbx_seq_one_letter_code
_entity_poly.pdbx_strand_id
1 'polypeptide(L)'
;MVNYTHRRRMRSDAPKLSPSDYDDIMQYRDMKSKPLKDLCKKYRTSNTRLYQIWRGKEFERIEWCQSIPPVPSTLPENSNWIESE
;
A
#
# COMPACT_ATOMS: atom_id res chain seq x y z
N MET A 1 4.62 23.74 -12.58
CA MET A 1 4.38 23.41 -11.15
C MET A 1 4.53 21.91 -10.99
N VAL A 2 5.47 21.45 -10.17
CA VAL A 2 5.79 20.03 -10.03
C VAL A 2 4.80 19.40 -9.05
N ASN A 3 3.82 18.66 -9.57
CA ASN A 3 2.90 17.90 -8.73
C ASN A 3 3.60 16.63 -8.23
N TYR A 4 4.44 16.77 -7.21
CA TYR A 4 4.89 15.63 -6.41
C TYR A 4 3.70 15.12 -5.59
N THR A 5 2.76 14.43 -6.25
CA THR A 5 1.91 13.50 -5.52
C THR A 5 2.85 12.44 -4.98
N HIS A 6 3.25 12.60 -3.74
CA HIS A 6 4.05 11.65 -3.00
C HIS A 6 3.17 10.41 -2.84
N ARG A 7 3.06 9.59 -3.90
CA ARG A 7 2.44 8.27 -3.89
C ARG A 7 3.31 7.47 -2.92
N ARG A 8 2.95 7.52 -1.64
CA ARG A 8 3.44 6.55 -0.66
C ARG A 8 2.82 5.21 -1.02
N ARG A 9 3.31 4.61 -2.11
CA ARG A 9 3.16 3.18 -2.37
C ARG A 9 3.65 2.47 -1.11
N MET A 10 2.96 1.41 -0.71
CA MET A 10 3.55 0.46 0.23
C MET A 10 4.95 0.15 -0.28
N ARG A 11 5.96 0.28 0.59
CA ARG A 11 7.31 -0.06 0.17
C ARG A 11 7.27 -1.50 -0.34
N SER A 12 7.85 -1.77 -1.49
CA SER A 12 7.78 -3.09 -2.13
C SER A 12 8.37 -4.20 -1.26
N ASP A 13 9.17 -3.85 -0.25
CA ASP A 13 9.76 -4.74 0.75
C ASP A 13 8.86 -5.01 1.97
N ALA A 14 7.67 -4.40 2.03
CA ALA A 14 6.73 -4.63 3.13
C ALA A 14 6.17 -6.06 3.03
N PRO A 15 6.19 -6.86 4.13
CA PRO A 15 5.63 -8.21 4.11
C PRO A 15 4.17 -8.20 3.67
N LYS A 16 3.81 -9.11 2.76
CA LYS A 16 2.41 -9.27 2.35
C LYS A 16 1.66 -9.94 3.50
N LEU A 17 0.57 -9.32 3.91
CA LEU A 17 -0.35 -9.87 4.91
C LEU A 17 -1.53 -10.49 4.19
N SER A 18 -1.98 -11.66 4.65
CA SER A 18 -3.22 -12.27 4.20
C SER A 18 -4.43 -11.58 4.83
N PRO A 19 -5.65 -11.73 4.28
CA PRO A 19 -6.86 -11.18 4.90
C PRO A 19 -7.04 -11.62 6.37
N SER A 20 -6.76 -12.88 6.68
CA SER A 20 -6.81 -13.40 8.06
C SER A 20 -5.79 -12.75 8.99
N ASP A 21 -4.62 -12.34 8.48
CA ASP A 21 -3.64 -11.61 9.27
C ASP A 21 -4.14 -10.20 9.62
N TYR A 22 -4.84 -9.55 8.70
CA TYR A 22 -5.48 -8.26 8.97
C TYR A 22 -6.57 -8.39 10.03
N ASP A 23 -7.38 -9.45 10.00
CA ASP A 23 -8.40 -9.72 11.00
C ASP A 23 -7.79 -9.96 12.38
N ASP A 24 -6.73 -10.78 12.49
CA ASP A 24 -6.00 -11.00 13.75
C ASP A 24 -5.41 -9.69 14.29
N ILE A 25 -4.81 -8.85 13.44
CA ILE A 25 -4.30 -7.54 13.85
C ILE A 25 -5.46 -6.63 14.30
N MET A 26 -6.59 -6.62 13.59
CA MET A 26 -7.73 -5.74 13.90
C MET A 26 -8.42 -6.05 15.22
N GLN A 27 -8.34 -7.29 15.73
CA GLN A 27 -8.88 -7.62 17.07
C GLN A 27 -8.29 -6.77 18.19
N TYR A 28 -7.07 -6.24 18.03
CA TYR A 28 -6.40 -5.39 19.01
C TYR A 28 -6.68 -3.89 18.83
N ARG A 29 -7.52 -3.50 17.86
CA ARG A 29 -7.77 -2.09 17.49
C ARG A 29 -8.20 -1.24 18.69
N ASP A 30 -9.17 -1.73 19.45
CA ASP A 30 -9.79 -0.98 20.55
C ASP A 30 -9.25 -1.37 21.93
N MET A 31 -8.29 -2.29 21.98
CA MET A 31 -7.63 -2.67 23.22
C MET A 31 -6.76 -1.52 23.76
N LYS A 32 -6.87 -1.28 25.08
CA LYS A 32 -6.09 -0.26 25.82
C LYS A 32 -4.58 -0.54 25.79
N SER A 33 -4.19 -1.82 25.83
CA SER A 33 -2.81 -2.27 25.68
C SER A 33 -2.72 -3.20 24.47
N LYS A 34 -1.90 -2.82 23.50
CA LYS A 34 -1.70 -3.58 22.26
C LYS A 34 -0.39 -4.37 22.33
N PRO A 35 -0.35 -5.66 21.97
CA PRO A 35 0.86 -6.47 22.00
C PRO A 35 1.78 -6.17 20.80
N LEU A 36 2.25 -4.92 20.70
CA LEU A 36 3.01 -4.40 19.56
C LEU A 36 4.27 -5.22 19.25
N LYS A 37 5.03 -5.62 20.28
CA LYS A 37 6.26 -6.41 20.11
C LYS A 37 5.98 -7.77 19.48
N ASP A 38 4.93 -8.44 19.95
CA ASP A 38 4.57 -9.77 19.47
C ASP A 38 4.01 -9.70 18.04
N LEU A 39 3.15 -8.72 17.76
CA LEU A 39 2.62 -8.49 16.41
C LEU A 39 3.73 -8.13 15.41
N CYS A 40 4.67 -7.26 15.79
CA CYS A 40 5.79 -6.90 14.93
C CYS A 40 6.67 -8.12 14.62
N LYS A 41 6.93 -8.98 15.62
CA LYS A 41 7.71 -10.19 15.44
C LYS A 41 6.98 -11.23 14.58
N LYS A 42 5.69 -11.48 14.86
CA LYS A 42 4.84 -12.44 14.13
C LYS A 42 4.72 -12.08 12.66
N TYR A 43 4.41 -10.81 12.37
CA TYR A 43 4.13 -10.34 11.01
C TYR A 43 5.33 -9.69 10.32
N ARG A 44 6.51 -9.71 10.97
CA ARG A 44 7.74 -9.06 10.50
C ARG A 44 7.51 -7.60 10.07
N THR A 45 6.64 -6.91 10.79
CA THR A 45 6.16 -5.58 10.43
C THR A 45 6.62 -4.54 11.45
N SER A 46 6.36 -3.27 11.15
CA SER A 46 6.67 -2.15 12.05
C SER A 46 5.44 -1.70 12.82
N ASN A 47 5.66 -1.12 14.01
CA ASN A 47 4.60 -0.47 14.80
C ASN A 47 3.81 0.54 13.95
N THR A 48 4.51 1.34 13.14
CA THR A 48 3.90 2.33 12.25
C THR A 48 2.89 1.69 11.31
N ARG A 49 3.22 0.52 10.75
CA ARG A 49 2.31 -0.19 9.84
C ARG A 49 1.10 -0.75 10.58
N LEU A 50 1.27 -1.34 11.77
CA LEU A 50 0.15 -1.79 12.62
C LEU A 50 -0.84 -0.64 12.91
N TYR A 51 -0.34 0.55 13.23
CA TYR A 51 -1.20 1.72 13.44
C TYR A 51 -1.90 2.21 12.16
N GLN A 52 -1.29 2.05 10.98
CA GLN A 52 -1.96 2.38 9.72
C GLN A 52 -3.08 1.39 9.41
N ILE A 53 -2.88 0.11 9.72
CA ILE A 53 -3.90 -0.93 9.61
C ILE A 53 -5.08 -0.59 10.52
N TRP A 54 -4.86 -0.36 11.83
CA TRP A 54 -5.94 -0.01 12.77
C TRP A 54 -6.69 1.28 12.42
N ARG A 55 -6.07 2.19 11.68
CA ARG A 55 -6.70 3.42 11.19
C ARG A 55 -7.40 3.27 9.85
N GLY A 56 -7.43 2.07 9.25
CA GLY A 56 -8.03 1.83 7.92
C GLY A 56 -7.20 2.32 6.73
N LYS A 57 -6.10 3.05 6.98
CA LYS A 57 -5.29 3.71 5.94
C LYS A 57 -4.57 2.74 5.01
N GLU A 58 -4.31 1.51 5.46
CA GLU A 58 -3.69 0.49 4.61
C GLU A 58 -4.73 -0.21 3.73
N PHE A 59 -5.93 -0.49 4.26
CA PHE A 59 -7.01 -1.12 3.51
C PHE A 59 -7.53 -0.21 2.39
N GLU A 60 -7.81 1.06 2.70
CA GLU A 60 -8.15 2.08 1.70
C GLU A 60 -7.07 2.16 0.60
N ARG A 61 -5.79 2.04 0.96
CA ARG A 61 -4.69 2.05 -0.01
C ARG A 61 -4.66 0.81 -0.90
N ILE A 62 -4.96 -0.38 -0.37
CA ILE A 62 -4.98 -1.63 -1.14
C ILE A 62 -6.13 -1.58 -2.16
N GLU A 63 -7.32 -1.19 -1.71
CA GLU A 63 -8.50 -1.03 -2.57
C GLU A 63 -8.23 0.01 -3.68
N TRP A 64 -7.63 1.16 -3.32
CA TRP A 64 -7.19 2.17 -4.31
C TRP A 64 -6.10 1.67 -5.26
N CYS A 65 -5.18 0.80 -4.83
CA CYS A 65 -4.16 0.25 -5.73
C CYS A 65 -4.74 -0.78 -6.71
N GLN A 66 -5.78 -1.52 -6.30
CA GLN A 66 -6.48 -2.48 -7.15
C GLN A 66 -7.42 -1.81 -8.15
N SER A 67 -7.98 -0.64 -7.81
CA SER A 67 -8.85 0.13 -8.70
C SER A 67 -8.10 0.90 -9.78
N ILE A 68 -6.78 1.05 -9.66
CA ILE A 68 -5.96 1.62 -10.73
C ILE A 68 -5.72 0.51 -11.77
N PRO A 69 -6.25 0.64 -12.99
CA PRO A 69 -5.94 -0.32 -14.04
C PRO A 69 -4.42 -0.39 -14.25
N PRO A 70 -3.83 -1.58 -14.45
CA PRO A 70 -2.41 -1.68 -14.74
C PRO A 70 -2.12 -0.78 -15.95
N VAL A 71 -1.18 0.14 -15.79
CA VAL A 71 -0.66 0.90 -16.93
C VAL A 71 -0.20 -0.14 -17.95
N PRO A 72 -0.75 -0.16 -19.18
CA PRO A 72 -0.29 -1.08 -20.20
C PRO A 72 1.19 -0.79 -20.43
N SER A 73 2.04 -1.80 -20.23
CA SER A 73 3.50 -1.71 -20.36
C SER A 73 3.98 -1.59 -21.81
N THR A 74 3.12 -1.17 -22.73
CA THR A 74 3.44 -0.93 -24.14
C THR A 74 3.43 0.57 -24.38
N LEU A 75 4.56 1.23 -24.12
CA LEU A 75 4.88 2.47 -24.80
C LEU A 75 5.13 2.12 -26.29
N PRO A 76 4.42 2.71 -27.27
CA PRO A 76 4.89 2.66 -28.64
C PRO A 76 6.13 3.56 -28.75
N GLU A 77 7.30 2.92 -28.80
CA GLU A 77 8.59 3.54 -29.12
C GLU A 77 8.64 3.88 -30.61
N ASN A 78 7.89 4.90 -31.05
CA ASN A 78 8.07 5.57 -32.36
C ASN A 78 7.03 6.67 -32.60
N SER A 79 7.11 7.78 -31.87
CA SER A 79 6.48 9.02 -32.33
C SER A 79 7.43 9.75 -33.30
N ASN A 80 7.50 9.26 -34.55
CA ASN A 80 7.96 10.08 -35.66
C ASN A 80 6.90 11.16 -35.88
N TRP A 81 7.26 12.41 -35.60
CA TRP A 81 6.45 13.59 -35.91
C TRP A 81 6.31 13.70 -37.43
N ILE A 82 5.09 13.48 -37.94
CA ILE A 82 4.74 13.76 -39.33
C ILE A 82 4.65 15.28 -39.47
N GLU A 83 5.49 15.84 -40.35
CA GLU A 83 5.35 17.18 -40.93
C GLU A 83 3.93 17.35 -41.47
N SER A 84 3.26 18.43 -41.08
CA SER A 84 2.03 18.89 -41.73
C SER A 84 2.42 19.91 -42.80
N GLU A 85 1.97 19.66 -44.03
CA GLU A 85 1.99 20.60 -45.17
C GLU A 85 1.26 21.91 -44.88
#